data_AF-A0A0C3D5V0-F1
#
_entry.id   AF-A0A0C3D5V0-F1
#
_cell.length_a   1.000
_cell.length_b   1.000
_cell.length_c   1.000
_cell.angle_alpha   90.00
_cell.angle_beta   90.00
_cell.angle_gamma   90.00
#
_symmetry.space_group_name_H-M   'P 1'
#
loop_
_entity.id
_entity.type
_entity.pdbx_description
1 polymer ?
#
loop_
_entity_poly.entity_id
_entity_poly.type
_entity_poly.pdbx_seq_one_letter_code
_entity_poly.pdbx_strand_id
1 'polypeptide(L)'
;MSAPSKTNTPTPSTSKHDWARATADELKSSSDDKPEIYNAKVGECKRHRQVKKEAKEKEARERQQREEVERQAREEAACLEREAAAVRRQEEVDRRVWEERQVKEEKERLEREAAVHREAAIKKATETAEKRAQEDMEEKHTEALKKIRVAEEMARQRAEAEASRQKSVATKKWAREENAVAGPSGMPGPGLRTGAECKRDPENKCQRACMQCTRHKEKCEWLEVVGSVSGSGSGDVKGKGKVVVTLPRAGEKKKCVKKSAAKVVDSDVEIVAKPSDASGSRSGHALLQRMDRLIFAVENLAEAQWYAASACTASGMVVGTLVDECNFLGFEGVGLGEEDKEDTDTEAVEQEVAELRKEILEPRPSDNEM
;
A
#
# COMPACT_ATOMS: atom_id res chain seq x y z
N MET A 1 29.99 -41.42 -21.88
CA MET A 1 30.83 -42.63 -21.93
C MET A 1 30.99 -43.01 -23.40
N SER A 2 32.01 -42.47 -24.08
CA SER A 2 32.26 -42.76 -25.49
C SER A 2 33.68 -43.29 -25.64
N ALA A 3 33.80 -44.46 -26.28
CA ALA A 3 35.02 -45.24 -26.40
C ALA A 3 36.06 -44.58 -27.35
N PRO A 4 37.37 -44.69 -27.07
CA PRO A 4 38.40 -44.21 -27.98
C PRO A 4 38.62 -45.19 -29.14
N SER A 5 38.51 -44.66 -30.37
CA SER A 5 38.78 -45.40 -31.60
C SER A 5 40.29 -45.59 -31.78
N LYS A 6 40.72 -46.85 -31.91
CA LYS A 6 42.12 -47.24 -32.17
C LYS A 6 42.48 -47.01 -33.64
N THR A 7 43.38 -46.07 -33.91
CA THR A 7 43.96 -45.85 -35.24
C THR A 7 45.29 -46.60 -35.34
N ASN A 8 45.33 -47.64 -36.17
CA ASN A 8 46.55 -48.40 -36.50
C ASN A 8 47.38 -47.61 -37.53
N THR A 9 48.52 -47.05 -37.10
CA THR A 9 49.50 -46.45 -38.01
C THR A 9 50.51 -47.52 -38.45
N PRO A 10 50.64 -47.85 -39.75
CA PRO A 10 51.63 -48.81 -40.21
C PRO A 10 53.03 -48.19 -40.24
N THR A 11 54.00 -48.95 -39.74
CA THR A 11 55.42 -48.63 -39.69
C THR A 11 56.02 -48.55 -41.11
N PRO A 12 56.73 -47.47 -41.50
CA PRO A 12 57.41 -47.42 -42.78
C PRO A 12 58.66 -48.34 -42.76
N SER A 13 58.63 -49.32 -43.65
CA SER A 13 59.70 -50.24 -44.00
C SER A 13 60.98 -49.49 -44.40
N THR A 14 62.05 -49.73 -43.65
CA THR A 14 63.43 -49.36 -43.96
C THR A 14 63.97 -50.29 -45.05
N SER A 15 63.86 -49.89 -46.31
CA SER A 15 64.48 -50.60 -47.42
C SER A 15 64.89 -49.64 -48.53
N LYS A 16 66.22 -49.43 -48.65
CA LYS A 16 67.02 -49.07 -49.85
C LYS A 16 68.33 -48.43 -49.35
N HIS A 17 69.37 -49.20 -49.08
CA HIS A 17 70.36 -49.78 -50.01
C HIS A 17 71.09 -48.76 -50.90
N ASP A 18 72.30 -48.39 -50.45
CA ASP A 18 73.58 -48.65 -51.15
C ASP A 18 73.83 -48.05 -52.55
N TRP A 19 73.34 -46.85 -52.84
CA TRP A 19 73.80 -46.09 -54.02
C TRP A 19 74.99 -45.15 -53.74
N ALA A 20 75.41 -44.98 -52.49
CA ALA A 20 76.37 -43.94 -52.11
C ALA A 20 77.86 -44.31 -52.37
N ARG A 21 78.20 -45.55 -52.75
CA ARG A 21 79.61 -45.96 -52.95
C ARG A 21 80.08 -45.97 -54.41
N ALA A 22 79.19 -45.94 -55.40
CA ALA A 22 79.59 -46.08 -56.80
C ALA A 22 80.10 -44.79 -57.47
N THR A 23 79.76 -43.61 -56.93
CA THR A 23 80.11 -42.32 -57.56
C THR A 23 81.35 -41.64 -56.96
N ALA A 24 82.03 -42.27 -56.00
CA ALA A 24 83.16 -41.63 -55.31
C ALA A 24 84.52 -41.80 -56.02
N ASP A 25 84.67 -42.77 -56.93
CA ASP A 25 85.97 -43.09 -57.53
C ASP A 25 86.22 -42.48 -58.93
N GLU A 26 85.20 -41.95 -59.62
CA GLU A 26 85.40 -41.34 -60.96
C GLU A 26 85.81 -39.85 -60.96
N LEU A 27 85.89 -39.18 -59.81
CA LEU A 27 86.16 -37.73 -59.75
C LEU A 27 87.63 -37.35 -59.44
N LYS A 28 88.57 -38.30 -59.49
CA LYS A 28 89.99 -38.05 -59.18
C LYS A 28 90.88 -37.66 -60.36
N SER A 29 90.35 -37.53 -61.57
CA SER A 29 91.17 -37.20 -62.74
C SER A 29 90.80 -35.85 -63.34
N SER A 30 91.80 -34.96 -63.40
CA SER A 30 91.86 -33.73 -64.21
C SER A 30 91.22 -32.47 -63.60
N SER A 31 92.05 -31.59 -63.05
CA SER A 31 92.11 -30.17 -63.46
C SER A 31 93.10 -29.38 -62.59
N ASP A 32 94.34 -29.24 -63.08
CA ASP A 32 95.39 -28.39 -62.47
C ASP A 32 95.41 -26.95 -63.02
N ASP A 33 94.46 -26.57 -63.89
CA ASP A 33 94.37 -25.21 -64.41
C ASP A 33 93.00 -24.57 -64.10
N LYS A 34 93.00 -23.59 -63.18
CA LYS A 34 91.93 -22.63 -62.76
C LYS A 34 91.30 -22.80 -61.36
N PRO A 35 92.09 -22.75 -60.28
CA PRO A 35 91.55 -22.60 -58.91
C PRO A 35 90.71 -21.33 -58.72
N GLU A 36 90.94 -20.27 -59.49
CA GLU A 36 90.18 -19.00 -59.36
C GLU A 36 88.72 -19.07 -59.85
N ILE A 37 88.44 -19.81 -60.93
CA ILE A 37 87.07 -19.93 -61.45
C ILE A 37 86.19 -20.78 -60.52
N TYR A 38 86.79 -21.77 -59.85
CA TYR A 38 86.07 -22.62 -58.89
C TYR A 38 85.68 -21.84 -57.62
N ASN A 39 86.58 -21.01 -57.10
CA ASN A 39 86.30 -20.18 -55.92
C ASN A 39 85.19 -19.15 -56.16
N ALA A 40 85.12 -18.54 -57.35
CA ALA A 40 84.04 -17.62 -57.71
C ALA A 40 82.66 -18.32 -57.72
N LYS A 41 82.55 -19.49 -58.34
CA LYS A 41 81.30 -20.28 -58.40
C LYS A 41 80.83 -20.78 -57.05
N VAL A 42 81.75 -21.22 -56.19
CA VAL A 42 81.44 -21.62 -54.80
C VAL A 42 80.93 -20.42 -54.00
N GLY A 43 81.53 -19.25 -54.19
CA GLY A 43 81.09 -17.99 -53.59
C GLY A 43 79.66 -17.60 -53.99
N GLU A 44 79.32 -17.67 -55.27
CA GLU A 44 77.96 -17.40 -55.77
C GLU A 44 76.93 -18.39 -55.22
N CYS A 45 77.27 -19.68 -55.21
CA CYS A 45 76.38 -20.73 -54.71
C CYS A 45 76.11 -20.56 -53.20
N LYS A 46 77.11 -20.10 -52.44
CA LYS A 46 76.97 -19.76 -51.01
C LYS A 46 76.09 -18.52 -50.81
N ARG A 47 76.29 -17.45 -51.60
CA ARG A 47 75.44 -16.25 -51.57
C ARG A 47 73.98 -16.59 -51.92
N HIS A 48 73.75 -17.38 -52.97
CA HIS A 48 72.39 -17.79 -53.35
C HIS A 48 71.70 -18.63 -52.26
N ARG A 49 72.42 -19.56 -51.61
CA ARG A 49 71.89 -20.29 -50.45
C ARG A 49 71.53 -19.38 -49.29
N GLN A 50 72.35 -18.37 -49.01
CA GLN A 50 72.10 -17.42 -47.93
C GLN A 50 70.87 -16.56 -48.22
N VAL A 51 70.78 -15.98 -49.42
CA VAL A 51 69.59 -15.22 -49.86
C VAL A 51 68.33 -16.07 -49.81
N LYS A 52 68.39 -17.33 -50.23
CA LYS A 52 67.26 -18.27 -50.15
C LYS A 52 66.86 -18.58 -48.71
N LYS A 53 67.81 -18.65 -47.79
CA LYS A 53 67.54 -18.86 -46.36
C LYS A 53 66.87 -17.63 -45.74
N GLU A 54 67.39 -16.44 -46.03
CA GLU A 54 66.82 -15.16 -45.56
C GLU A 54 65.41 -14.94 -46.12
N ALA A 55 65.17 -15.25 -47.40
CA ALA A 55 63.84 -15.16 -48.00
C ALA A 55 62.83 -16.09 -47.29
N LYS A 56 63.21 -17.34 -47.00
CA LYS A 56 62.35 -18.28 -46.26
C LYS A 56 62.09 -17.85 -44.82
N GLU A 57 63.10 -17.29 -44.16
CA GLU A 57 62.94 -16.76 -42.80
C GLU A 57 62.01 -15.55 -42.78
N LYS A 58 62.14 -14.65 -43.76
CA LYS A 58 61.23 -13.51 -43.91
C LYS A 58 59.79 -13.96 -44.16
N GLU A 59 59.57 -14.93 -45.06
CA GLU A 59 58.26 -15.49 -45.34
C GLU A 59 57.65 -16.16 -44.09
N ALA A 60 58.44 -16.90 -43.31
CA ALA A 60 57.99 -17.50 -42.06
C ALA A 60 57.57 -16.45 -41.02
N ARG A 61 58.33 -15.35 -40.89
CA ARG A 61 57.99 -14.22 -40.00
C ARG A 61 56.72 -13.51 -40.45
N GLU A 62 56.56 -13.23 -41.75
CA GLU A 62 55.35 -12.61 -42.29
C GLU A 62 54.12 -13.49 -42.10
N ARG A 63 54.26 -14.81 -42.28
CA ARG A 63 53.17 -15.75 -42.00
C ARG A 63 52.80 -15.77 -40.53
N GLN A 64 53.78 -15.80 -39.63
CA GLN A 64 53.53 -15.77 -38.20
C GLN A 64 52.82 -14.48 -37.77
N GLN A 65 53.21 -13.33 -38.34
CA GLN A 65 52.52 -12.05 -38.10
C GLN A 65 51.07 -12.07 -38.60
N ARG A 66 50.81 -12.64 -39.78
CA ARG A 66 49.43 -12.79 -40.30
C ARG A 66 48.58 -13.68 -39.40
N GLU A 67 49.11 -14.81 -38.96
CA GLU A 67 48.40 -15.73 -38.06
C GLU A 67 48.13 -15.08 -36.69
N GLU A 68 49.04 -14.26 -36.18
CA GLU A 68 48.84 -13.50 -34.94
C GLU A 68 47.76 -12.42 -35.08
N VAL A 69 47.78 -11.64 -36.16
CA VAL A 69 46.73 -10.65 -36.43
C VAL A 69 45.36 -11.33 -36.62
N GLU A 70 45.31 -12.46 -37.32
CA GLU A 70 44.07 -13.22 -37.46
C GLU A 70 43.57 -13.76 -36.11
N ARG A 71 44.47 -14.27 -35.26
CA ARG A 71 44.12 -14.70 -33.91
C ARG A 71 43.57 -13.55 -33.08
N GLN A 72 44.21 -12.38 -33.11
CA GLN A 72 43.75 -11.18 -32.42
C GLN A 72 42.36 -10.74 -32.91
N ALA A 73 42.13 -10.72 -34.23
CA ALA A 73 40.83 -10.36 -34.79
C ALA A 73 39.70 -11.35 -34.37
N ARG A 74 40.01 -12.65 -34.26
CA ARG A 74 39.06 -13.65 -33.76
C ARG A 74 38.76 -13.46 -32.28
N GLU A 75 39.77 -13.15 -31.47
CA GLU A 75 39.60 -12.88 -30.03
C GLU A 75 38.76 -11.62 -29.79
N GLU A 76 39.02 -10.55 -30.56
CA GLU A 76 38.25 -9.31 -30.51
C GLU A 76 36.79 -9.53 -30.91
N ALA A 77 36.54 -10.25 -32.02
CA ALA A 77 35.18 -10.60 -32.44
C ALA A 77 34.43 -11.42 -31.37
N ALA A 78 35.11 -12.38 -30.74
CA ALA A 78 34.54 -13.17 -29.64
C ALA A 78 34.31 -12.34 -28.35
N CYS A 79 35.05 -11.26 -28.15
CA CYS A 79 34.83 -10.31 -27.05
C CYS A 79 33.56 -9.49 -27.32
N LEU A 80 33.46 -8.90 -28.51
CA LEU A 80 32.29 -8.12 -28.94
C LEU A 80 31.00 -8.95 -28.93
N GLU A 81 31.05 -10.22 -29.33
CA GLU A 81 29.89 -11.11 -29.26
C GLU A 81 29.42 -11.34 -27.81
N ARG A 82 30.37 -11.50 -26.87
CA ARG A 82 30.06 -11.65 -25.44
C ARG A 82 29.47 -10.37 -24.85
N GLU A 83 29.99 -9.21 -25.23
CA GLU A 83 29.46 -7.91 -24.82
C GLU A 83 28.05 -7.69 -25.36
N ALA A 84 27.82 -7.96 -26.65
CA ALA A 84 26.49 -7.88 -27.26
C ALA A 84 25.49 -8.86 -26.61
N ALA A 85 25.93 -10.03 -26.19
CA ALA A 85 25.11 -10.97 -25.43
C ALA A 85 24.84 -10.51 -23.98
N ALA A 86 25.73 -9.73 -23.37
CA ALA A 86 25.49 -9.11 -22.07
C ALA A 86 24.48 -7.96 -22.16
N VAL A 87 24.64 -7.07 -23.16
CA VAL A 87 23.70 -5.97 -23.43
C VAL A 87 22.28 -6.49 -23.68
N ARG A 88 22.12 -7.51 -24.54
CA ARG A 88 20.80 -8.11 -24.79
C ARG A 88 20.15 -8.71 -23.53
N ARG A 89 20.95 -9.30 -22.63
CA ARG A 89 20.44 -9.81 -21.35
C ARG A 89 20.01 -8.67 -20.43
N GLN A 90 20.75 -7.57 -20.40
CA GLN A 90 20.38 -6.39 -19.64
C GLN A 90 19.09 -5.76 -20.17
N GLU A 91 18.95 -5.58 -21.48
CA GLU A 91 17.73 -5.05 -22.11
C GLU A 91 16.49 -5.91 -21.81
N GLU A 92 16.64 -7.24 -21.75
CA GLU A 92 15.54 -8.12 -21.36
C GLU A 92 15.15 -7.94 -19.88
N VAL A 93 16.12 -7.75 -18.99
CA VAL A 93 15.86 -7.46 -17.57
C VAL A 93 15.14 -6.11 -17.44
N ASP A 94 15.62 -5.07 -18.13
CA ASP A 94 15.03 -3.74 -18.09
C ASP A 94 13.60 -3.76 -18.65
N ARG A 95 13.37 -4.51 -19.74
CA ARG A 95 12.03 -4.72 -20.31
C ARG A 95 11.09 -5.39 -19.31
N ARG A 96 11.54 -6.43 -18.60
CA ARG A 96 10.74 -7.10 -17.56
C ARG A 96 10.40 -6.15 -16.41
N VAL A 97 11.36 -5.35 -15.94
CA VAL A 97 11.13 -4.35 -14.89
C VAL A 97 10.10 -3.31 -15.33
N TRP A 98 10.15 -2.88 -16.60
CA TRP A 98 9.18 -1.95 -17.16
C TRP A 98 7.77 -2.58 -17.25
N GLU A 99 7.66 -3.83 -17.70
CA GLU A 99 6.40 -4.57 -17.74
C GLU A 99 5.80 -4.76 -16.32
N GLU A 100 6.61 -5.13 -15.33
CA GLU A 100 6.17 -5.24 -13.93
C GLU A 100 5.68 -3.90 -13.38
N ARG A 101 6.34 -2.79 -13.73
CA ARG A 101 5.91 -1.43 -13.36
C ARG A 101 4.54 -1.12 -13.97
N GLN A 102 4.34 -1.42 -15.25
CA GLN A 102 3.05 -1.21 -15.93
C GLN A 102 1.93 -2.01 -15.28
N VAL A 103 2.15 -3.29 -14.99
CA VAL A 103 1.15 -4.13 -14.31
C VAL A 103 0.81 -3.58 -12.92
N LYS A 104 1.81 -3.09 -12.18
CA LYS A 104 1.59 -2.48 -10.85
C LYS A 104 0.75 -1.20 -10.94
N GLU A 105 1.05 -0.33 -11.90
CA GLU A 105 0.32 0.92 -12.14
C GLU A 105 -1.13 0.65 -12.58
N GLU A 106 -1.35 -0.31 -13.49
CA GLU A 106 -2.69 -0.70 -13.92
C GLU A 106 -3.51 -1.27 -12.76
N LYS A 107 -2.90 -2.11 -11.92
CA LYS A 107 -3.55 -2.63 -10.72
C LYS A 107 -3.95 -1.50 -9.76
N GLU A 108 -3.06 -0.55 -9.51
CA GLU A 108 -3.35 0.60 -8.66
C GLU A 108 -4.48 1.47 -9.24
N ARG A 109 -4.49 1.68 -10.55
CA ARG A 109 -5.59 2.37 -11.24
C ARG A 109 -6.93 1.65 -11.03
N LEU A 110 -6.98 0.33 -11.19
CA LEU A 110 -8.19 -0.47 -10.96
C LEU A 110 -8.65 -0.41 -9.50
N GLU A 111 -7.72 -0.41 -8.53
CA GLU A 111 -8.04 -0.26 -7.11
C GLU A 111 -8.64 1.12 -6.81
N ARG A 112 -8.09 2.19 -7.39
CA ARG A 112 -8.64 3.56 -7.27
C ARG A 112 -10.03 3.66 -7.90
N GLU A 113 -10.23 3.09 -9.09
CA GLU A 113 -11.54 3.06 -9.76
C GLU A 113 -12.58 2.31 -8.91
N ALA A 114 -12.20 1.15 -8.34
CA ALA A 114 -13.05 0.41 -7.42
C ALA A 114 -13.38 1.20 -6.14
N ALA A 115 -12.42 1.97 -5.60
CA ALA A 115 -12.65 2.84 -4.45
C ALA A 115 -13.68 3.95 -4.78
N VAL A 116 -13.52 4.64 -5.91
CA VAL A 116 -14.47 5.67 -6.37
C VAL A 116 -15.88 5.09 -6.54
N HIS A 117 -16.00 3.89 -7.12
CA HIS A 117 -17.30 3.22 -7.24
C HIS A 117 -17.93 2.87 -5.88
N ARG A 118 -17.14 2.44 -4.90
CA ARG A 118 -17.62 2.17 -3.54
C ARG A 118 -18.09 3.46 -2.86
N GLU A 119 -17.33 4.54 -2.97
CA GLU A 119 -17.72 5.85 -2.41
C GLU A 119 -19.01 6.37 -3.04
N ALA A 120 -19.15 6.27 -4.36
CA ALA A 120 -20.39 6.64 -5.06
C ALA A 120 -21.59 5.80 -4.58
N ALA A 121 -21.40 4.50 -4.35
CA ALA A 121 -22.44 3.63 -3.83
C ALA A 121 -22.84 3.98 -2.39
N ILE A 122 -21.87 4.29 -1.53
CA ILE A 122 -22.11 4.75 -0.15
C ILE A 122 -22.88 6.07 -0.18
N LYS A 123 -22.43 7.06 -0.98
CA LYS A 123 -23.11 8.36 -1.11
C LYS A 123 -24.56 8.22 -1.57
N LYS A 124 -24.82 7.35 -2.54
CA LYS A 124 -26.19 7.07 -3.01
C LYS A 124 -27.04 6.41 -1.92
N ALA A 125 -26.46 5.49 -1.16
CA ALA A 125 -27.16 4.83 -0.05
C ALA A 125 -27.49 5.82 1.08
N THR A 126 -26.57 6.72 1.42
CA THR A 126 -26.80 7.76 2.44
C THR A 126 -27.85 8.76 1.99
N GLU A 127 -27.80 9.24 0.75
CA GLU A 127 -28.83 10.13 0.19
C GLU A 127 -30.21 9.48 0.19
N THR A 128 -30.28 8.18 -0.15
CA THR A 128 -31.55 7.43 -0.12
C THR A 128 -32.06 7.25 1.32
N ALA A 129 -31.18 7.03 2.29
CA ALA A 129 -31.55 6.91 3.69
C ALA A 129 -32.04 8.26 4.27
N GLU A 130 -31.40 9.36 3.89
CA GLU A 130 -31.79 10.72 4.27
C GLU A 130 -33.18 11.07 3.72
N LYS A 131 -33.46 10.77 2.44
CA LYS A 131 -34.80 10.98 1.85
C LYS A 131 -35.89 10.22 2.61
N ARG A 132 -35.65 8.95 2.95
CA ARG A 132 -36.61 8.16 3.76
C ARG A 132 -36.81 8.75 5.15
N ALA A 133 -35.72 9.19 5.80
CA ALA A 133 -35.82 9.82 7.12
C ALA A 133 -36.61 11.13 7.07
N GLN A 134 -36.46 11.92 6.00
CA GLN A 134 -37.25 13.12 5.76
C GLN A 134 -38.73 12.78 5.53
N GLU A 135 -39.04 11.82 4.66
CA GLU A 135 -40.42 11.34 4.41
C GLU A 135 -41.09 10.86 5.69
N ASP A 136 -40.40 10.07 6.53
CA ASP A 136 -40.91 9.60 7.83
C ASP A 136 -41.20 10.75 8.80
N MET A 137 -40.36 11.79 8.79
CA MET A 137 -40.55 12.98 9.64
C MET A 137 -41.73 13.83 9.17
N GLU A 138 -41.89 14.01 7.87
CA GLU A 138 -43.03 14.68 7.27
C GLU A 138 -44.33 13.92 7.56
N GLU A 139 -44.34 12.59 7.42
CA GLU A 139 -45.49 11.74 7.76
C GLU A 139 -45.89 11.93 9.23
N LYS A 140 -44.94 11.80 10.17
CA LYS A 140 -45.17 12.02 11.61
C LYS A 140 -45.71 13.41 11.91
N HIS A 141 -45.20 14.45 11.25
CA HIS A 141 -45.67 15.82 11.41
C HIS A 141 -47.13 15.97 10.95
N THR A 142 -47.48 15.40 9.79
CA THR A 142 -48.87 15.43 9.31
C THR A 142 -49.82 14.63 10.21
N GLU A 143 -49.37 13.50 10.77
CA GLU A 143 -50.15 12.72 11.73
C GLU A 143 -50.37 13.50 13.03
N ALA A 144 -49.35 14.19 13.55
CA ALA A 144 -49.45 15.04 14.72
C ALA A 144 -50.44 16.20 14.51
N LEU A 145 -50.37 16.88 13.35
CA LEU A 145 -51.32 17.94 12.99
C LEU A 145 -52.76 17.43 12.91
N LYS A 146 -52.98 16.23 12.35
CA LYS A 146 -54.30 15.58 12.34
C LYS A 146 -54.81 15.34 13.76
N LYS A 147 -53.97 14.82 14.66
CA LYS A 147 -54.32 14.60 16.08
C LYS A 147 -54.67 15.91 16.79
N ILE A 148 -53.92 16.98 16.56
CA ILE A 148 -54.21 18.32 17.12
C ILE A 148 -55.58 18.82 16.64
N ARG A 149 -55.86 18.73 15.33
CA ARG A 149 -57.15 19.15 14.77
C ARG A 149 -58.33 18.38 15.38
N VAL A 150 -58.20 17.06 15.54
CA VAL A 150 -59.23 16.22 16.18
C VAL A 150 -59.44 16.60 17.65
N ALA A 151 -58.35 16.85 18.40
CA ALA A 151 -58.43 17.30 19.79
C ALA A 151 -59.12 18.66 19.93
N GLU A 152 -58.83 19.59 19.02
CA GLU A 152 -59.46 20.92 18.98
C GLU A 152 -60.97 20.83 18.69
N GLU A 153 -61.38 19.96 17.75
CA GLU A 153 -62.79 19.70 17.47
C GLU A 153 -63.52 19.07 18.67
N MET A 154 -62.90 18.09 19.34
CA MET A 154 -63.45 17.53 20.57
C MET A 154 -63.58 18.58 21.68
N ALA A 155 -62.60 19.48 21.81
CA ALA A 155 -62.67 20.58 22.78
C ALA A 155 -63.83 21.54 22.48
N ARG A 156 -64.06 21.88 21.19
CA ARG A 156 -65.22 22.67 20.75
C ARG A 156 -66.54 21.99 21.12
N GLN A 157 -66.69 20.69 20.79
CA GLN A 157 -67.91 19.93 21.12
C GLN A 157 -68.17 19.88 22.63
N ARG A 158 -67.13 19.72 23.45
CA ARG A 158 -67.25 19.78 24.91
C ARG A 158 -67.72 21.16 25.37
N ALA A 159 -67.13 22.23 24.86
CA ALA A 159 -67.52 23.60 25.21
C ALA A 159 -68.98 23.90 24.81
N GLU A 160 -69.43 23.45 23.64
CA GLU A 160 -70.83 23.58 23.20
C GLU A 160 -71.79 22.78 24.09
N ALA A 161 -71.42 21.55 24.46
CA ALA A 161 -72.22 20.74 25.37
C ALA A 161 -72.31 21.37 26.77
N GLU A 162 -71.22 21.94 27.29
CA GLU A 162 -71.21 22.68 28.54
C GLU A 162 -72.07 23.95 28.46
N ALA A 163 -72.00 24.71 27.37
CA ALA A 163 -72.85 25.87 27.14
C ALA A 163 -74.35 25.48 27.08
N SER A 164 -74.69 24.36 26.42
CA SER A 164 -76.06 23.83 26.39
C SER A 164 -76.54 23.39 27.78
N ARG A 165 -75.66 22.74 28.57
CA ARG A 165 -75.95 22.43 29.98
C ARG A 165 -76.22 23.70 30.78
N GLN A 166 -75.40 24.75 30.65
CA GLN A 166 -75.63 26.02 31.32
C GLN A 166 -76.97 26.67 30.92
N LYS A 167 -77.33 26.63 29.63
CA LYS A 167 -78.63 27.09 29.13
C LYS A 167 -79.79 26.33 29.78
N SER A 168 -79.76 24.99 29.76
CA SER A 168 -80.82 24.17 30.38
C SER A 168 -80.95 24.40 31.89
N VAL A 169 -79.83 24.61 32.60
CA VAL A 169 -79.84 24.95 34.03
C VAL A 169 -80.50 26.31 34.27
N ALA A 170 -80.22 27.31 33.44
CA ALA A 170 -80.85 28.62 33.52
C ALA A 170 -82.37 28.53 33.24
N THR A 171 -82.78 27.82 32.19
CA THR A 171 -84.21 27.60 31.88
C THR A 171 -84.93 26.84 33.00
N LYS A 172 -84.29 25.82 33.59
CA LYS A 172 -84.85 25.06 34.72
C LYS A 172 -84.97 25.92 35.99
N LYS A 173 -84.02 26.82 36.26
CA LYS A 173 -84.13 27.78 37.36
C LYS A 173 -85.35 28.69 37.17
N TRP A 174 -85.53 29.22 35.95
CA TRP A 174 -86.68 30.05 35.61
C TRP A 174 -88.01 29.31 35.75
N ALA A 175 -88.10 28.07 35.24
CA ALA A 175 -89.29 27.24 35.42
C ALA A 175 -89.56 26.91 36.91
N ARG A 176 -88.54 26.76 37.75
CA ARG A 176 -88.74 26.53 39.20
C ARG A 176 -89.23 27.78 39.91
N GLU A 177 -88.77 28.96 39.49
CA GLU A 177 -89.24 30.25 39.98
C GLU A 177 -90.71 30.49 39.59
N GLU A 178 -91.10 30.13 38.37
CA GLU A 178 -92.50 30.17 37.91
C GLU A 178 -93.39 29.15 38.64
N ASN A 179 -92.90 27.91 38.86
CA ASN A 179 -93.64 26.89 39.60
C ASN A 179 -93.70 27.15 41.13
N ALA A 180 -92.88 28.04 41.70
CA ALA A 180 -92.99 28.41 43.11
C ALA A 180 -94.28 29.20 43.43
N VAL A 181 -94.98 29.70 42.39
CA VAL A 181 -96.33 30.30 42.50
C VAL A 181 -97.43 29.23 42.61
N ALA A 182 -97.15 27.98 42.22
CA ALA A 182 -98.07 26.84 42.36
C ALA A 182 -97.58 25.91 43.49
N GLY A 183 -98.23 25.98 44.65
CA GLY A 183 -97.83 25.27 45.87
C GLY A 183 -97.66 23.75 45.73
N PRO A 184 -96.69 23.14 46.44
CA PRO A 184 -96.34 21.73 46.27
C PRO A 184 -97.33 20.80 47.00
N SER A 185 -97.83 19.80 46.29
CA SER A 185 -98.58 18.65 46.84
C SER A 185 -97.82 17.37 46.53
N GLY A 186 -97.46 16.59 47.57
CA GLY A 186 -97.36 15.13 47.46
C GLY A 186 -95.97 14.47 47.47
N MET A 187 -95.54 14.09 48.69
CA MET A 187 -94.94 12.80 49.10
C MET A 187 -93.50 12.37 48.67
N PRO A 188 -92.62 11.98 49.64
CA PRO A 188 -91.35 11.30 49.38
C PRO A 188 -91.56 9.79 49.19
N GLY A 189 -91.14 9.28 48.03
CA GLY A 189 -91.10 7.84 47.73
C GLY A 189 -89.78 7.17 48.12
N PRO A 190 -89.79 5.84 48.38
CA PRO A 190 -88.79 5.15 49.22
C PRO A 190 -87.50 4.78 48.49
N GLY A 191 -86.39 4.87 49.23
CA GLY A 191 -85.07 4.45 48.80
C GLY A 191 -84.96 2.94 48.53
N LEU A 192 -84.41 2.61 47.36
CA LEU A 192 -83.97 1.28 46.98
C LEU A 192 -82.76 1.43 46.07
N ARG A 193 -81.58 1.01 46.54
CA ARG A 193 -80.68 0.09 45.82
C ARG A 193 -79.41 -0.17 46.62
N THR A 194 -79.40 -1.35 47.20
CA THR A 194 -78.26 -2.17 47.62
C THR A 194 -77.20 -2.23 46.50
N GLY A 195 -76.01 -1.69 46.76
CA GLY A 195 -74.81 -1.95 45.97
C GLY A 195 -73.99 -3.03 46.67
N ALA A 196 -73.95 -4.24 46.11
CA ALA A 196 -73.09 -5.32 46.57
C ALA A 196 -71.65 -5.06 46.12
N GLU A 197 -70.72 -4.98 47.06
CA GLU A 197 -69.29 -4.86 46.79
C GLU A 197 -68.74 -6.17 46.19
N CYS A 198 -68.19 -6.11 44.99
CA CYS A 198 -67.48 -7.23 44.37
C CYS A 198 -66.03 -7.25 44.91
N LYS A 199 -65.76 -8.14 45.87
CA LYS A 199 -64.40 -8.36 46.38
C LYS A 199 -63.55 -9.06 45.31
N ARG A 200 -62.40 -8.46 44.98
CA ARG A 200 -61.34 -9.07 44.14
C ARG A 200 -60.51 -10.02 44.99
N ASP A 201 -60.31 -11.22 44.49
CA ASP A 201 -59.34 -12.19 45.01
C ASP A 201 -58.09 -12.16 44.09
N PRO A 202 -56.88 -11.81 44.58
CA PRO A 202 -55.74 -11.53 43.72
C PRO A 202 -55.05 -12.78 43.11
N GLU A 203 -55.37 -13.99 43.55
CA GLU A 203 -54.63 -15.21 43.15
C GLU A 203 -55.35 -16.15 42.18
N ASN A 204 -56.64 -15.94 41.88
CA ASN A 204 -57.39 -16.90 41.09
C ASN A 204 -57.76 -16.36 39.69
N LYS A 205 -56.99 -16.75 38.68
CA LYS A 205 -57.27 -16.48 37.28
C LYS A 205 -58.26 -17.51 36.73
N CYS A 206 -59.49 -17.03 36.51
CA CYS A 206 -60.57 -17.58 35.66
C CYS A 206 -61.80 -18.17 36.36
N GLN A 207 -62.94 -17.57 35.97
CA GLN A 207 -64.32 -18.06 36.02
C GLN A 207 -65.06 -18.00 37.36
N ARG A 208 -65.56 -16.80 37.69
CA ARG A 208 -66.94 -16.68 38.18
C ARG A 208 -67.65 -15.54 37.46
N ALA A 209 -68.60 -15.91 36.61
CA ALA A 209 -69.62 -15.00 36.13
C ALA A 209 -70.40 -14.48 37.35
N CYS A 210 -70.29 -13.18 37.64
CA CYS A 210 -71.25 -12.52 38.50
C CYS A 210 -72.63 -12.66 37.84
N MET A 211 -73.62 -13.23 38.55
CA MET A 211 -74.96 -13.48 38.01
C MET A 211 -75.68 -12.22 37.51
N GLN A 212 -75.22 -11.02 37.88
CA GLN A 212 -75.73 -9.78 37.29
C GLN A 212 -75.16 -9.49 35.89
N CYS A 213 -73.90 -9.85 35.62
CA CYS A 213 -73.27 -9.63 34.32
C CYS A 213 -73.80 -10.58 33.23
N THR A 214 -74.38 -11.72 33.60
CA THR A 214 -75.02 -12.63 32.64
C THR A 214 -76.36 -12.11 32.10
N ARG A 215 -77.01 -11.17 32.79
CA ARG A 215 -78.36 -10.67 32.41
C ARG A 215 -78.34 -9.45 31.49
N HIS A 216 -77.29 -8.65 31.54
CA HIS A 216 -77.10 -7.54 30.61
C HIS A 216 -75.99 -7.95 29.66
N LYS A 217 -76.31 -8.19 28.38
CA LYS A 217 -75.36 -8.52 27.29
C LYS A 217 -74.42 -7.35 26.94
N GLU A 218 -73.99 -6.59 27.94
CA GLU A 218 -73.03 -5.52 27.78
C GLU A 218 -71.65 -6.08 28.10
N LYS A 219 -70.75 -5.98 27.13
CA LYS A 219 -69.37 -6.45 27.25
C LYS A 219 -68.71 -5.63 28.35
N CYS A 220 -68.33 -6.24 29.48
CA CYS A 220 -67.45 -5.59 30.44
C CYS A 220 -66.08 -5.39 29.76
N GLU A 221 -65.80 -4.17 29.31
CA GLU A 221 -64.48 -3.76 28.90
C GLU A 221 -63.59 -3.68 30.15
N TRP A 222 -62.74 -4.69 30.31
CA TRP A 222 -61.66 -4.62 31.28
C TRP A 222 -60.49 -3.89 30.63
N LEU A 223 -59.98 -2.87 31.31
CA LEU A 223 -58.73 -2.20 30.93
C LEU A 223 -57.60 -3.24 31.00
N GLU A 224 -57.04 -3.62 29.85
CA GLU A 224 -55.83 -4.45 29.76
C GLU A 224 -54.65 -3.69 30.36
N VAL A 225 -54.34 -3.98 31.62
CA VAL A 225 -53.05 -3.64 32.20
C VAL A 225 -52.04 -4.65 31.64
N VAL A 226 -51.24 -4.18 30.69
CA VAL A 226 -50.10 -4.88 30.09
C VAL A 226 -49.14 -5.31 31.21
N GLY A 227 -49.19 -6.60 31.54
CA GLY A 227 -48.24 -7.24 32.42
C GLY A 227 -46.93 -7.47 31.67
N SER A 228 -45.85 -6.88 32.17
CA SER A 228 -44.47 -7.25 31.86
C SER A 228 -44.27 -8.75 32.12
N VAL A 229 -44.06 -9.52 31.05
CA VAL A 229 -43.65 -10.93 31.14
C VAL A 229 -42.18 -11.02 30.74
N SER A 230 -41.33 -11.08 31.77
CA SER A 230 -40.05 -11.77 31.70
C SER A 230 -40.32 -13.25 31.45
N GLY A 231 -39.88 -13.76 30.30
CA GLY A 231 -40.03 -15.15 29.91
C GLY A 231 -38.78 -15.63 29.17
N SER A 232 -37.76 -15.98 29.93
CA SER A 232 -36.64 -16.81 29.48
C SER A 232 -37.14 -18.23 29.22
N GLY A 233 -37.28 -18.60 27.95
CA GLY A 233 -37.60 -19.96 27.51
C GLY A 233 -36.48 -20.53 26.66
N SER A 234 -35.62 -21.36 27.26
CA SER A 234 -34.71 -22.24 26.53
C SER A 234 -35.54 -23.39 25.93
N GLY A 235 -35.92 -23.24 24.66
CA GLY A 235 -36.50 -24.30 23.86
C GLY A 235 -35.40 -25.17 23.26
N ASP A 236 -35.18 -26.32 23.88
CA ASP A 236 -34.51 -27.50 23.32
C ASP A 236 -35.21 -27.91 22.02
N VAL A 237 -34.53 -27.80 20.87
CA VAL A 237 -35.03 -28.36 19.60
C VAL A 237 -34.03 -29.37 19.07
N LYS A 238 -34.26 -30.61 19.48
CA LYS A 238 -33.66 -31.84 18.96
C LYS A 238 -34.17 -32.09 17.53
N GLY A 239 -33.58 -31.40 16.56
CA GLY A 239 -33.82 -31.60 15.13
C GLY A 239 -32.64 -32.32 14.46
N LYS A 240 -32.77 -33.63 14.27
CA LYS A 240 -31.92 -34.40 13.33
C LYS A 240 -32.20 -33.89 11.90
N GLY A 241 -31.29 -33.10 11.35
CA GLY A 241 -31.30 -32.72 9.94
C GLY A 241 -29.86 -32.77 9.41
N LYS A 242 -29.52 -33.86 8.72
CA LYS A 242 -28.30 -33.93 7.90
C LYS A 242 -28.41 -32.87 6.80
N VAL A 243 -27.66 -31.78 6.93
CA VAL A 243 -27.30 -30.93 5.80
C VAL A 243 -25.79 -30.77 5.85
N VAL A 244 -25.14 -31.44 4.91
CA VAL A 244 -23.73 -31.27 4.59
C VAL A 244 -23.60 -29.90 3.93
N VAL A 245 -23.10 -28.92 4.70
CA VAL A 245 -22.53 -27.69 4.16
C VAL A 245 -21.15 -27.56 4.79
N THR A 246 -20.15 -27.88 3.99
CA THR A 246 -18.73 -27.75 4.30
C THR A 246 -18.39 -26.26 4.36
N LEU A 247 -18.22 -25.72 5.56
CA LEU A 247 -17.68 -24.37 5.80
C LEU A 247 -16.37 -24.51 6.58
N PRO A 248 -15.22 -24.04 6.07
CA PRO A 248 -13.98 -24.10 6.82
C PRO A 248 -13.92 -22.93 7.80
N ARG A 249 -14.15 -23.20 9.09
CA ARG A 249 -13.70 -22.30 10.17
C ARG A 249 -12.47 -22.88 10.83
N ALA A 250 -11.30 -22.50 10.33
CA ALA A 250 -10.06 -22.60 11.08
C ALA A 250 -10.05 -21.47 12.12
N GLY A 251 -10.11 -21.83 13.40
CA GLY A 251 -9.99 -20.89 14.49
C GLY A 251 -8.57 -20.31 14.54
N GLU A 252 -8.46 -18.99 14.34
CA GLU A 252 -7.23 -18.26 14.62
C GLU A 252 -6.95 -18.27 16.12
N LYS A 253 -5.97 -19.09 16.50
CA LYS A 253 -5.25 -18.96 17.77
C LYS A 253 -4.58 -17.58 17.80
N LYS A 254 -5.04 -16.70 18.68
CA LYS A 254 -4.31 -15.50 19.09
C LYS A 254 -2.94 -15.90 19.65
N LYS A 255 -1.90 -15.75 18.85
CA LYS A 255 -0.52 -15.75 19.33
C LYS A 255 -0.28 -14.45 20.08
N CYS A 256 -0.01 -14.53 21.38
CA CYS A 256 0.54 -13.43 22.15
C CYS A 256 1.88 -13.02 21.51
N VAL A 257 1.92 -11.84 20.91
CA VAL A 257 3.16 -11.22 20.45
C VAL A 257 3.98 -10.88 21.68
N LYS A 258 5.04 -11.66 21.93
CA LYS A 258 6.11 -11.26 22.83
C LYS A 258 6.72 -9.98 22.24
N LYS A 259 6.57 -8.87 22.97
CA LYS A 259 7.32 -7.64 22.75
C LYS A 259 8.82 -7.98 22.82
N SER A 260 9.46 -8.13 21.68
CA SER A 260 10.91 -8.08 21.59
C SER A 260 11.30 -6.63 21.80
N ALA A 261 11.99 -6.36 22.91
CA ALA A 261 12.65 -5.09 23.15
C ALA A 261 13.56 -4.78 21.95
N ALA A 262 13.32 -3.64 21.32
CA ALA A 262 14.22 -3.08 20.32
C ALA A 262 15.56 -2.82 21.01
N LYS A 263 16.57 -3.63 20.68
CA LYS A 263 17.95 -3.23 20.89
C LYS A 263 18.20 -2.11 19.90
N VAL A 264 18.25 -0.88 20.41
CA VAL A 264 18.94 0.22 19.77
C VAL A 264 20.38 -0.26 19.57
N VAL A 265 20.74 -0.51 18.31
CA VAL A 265 22.12 -0.77 17.93
C VAL A 265 22.74 0.60 17.70
N ASP A 266 23.34 1.15 18.76
CA ASP A 266 24.29 2.25 18.61
C ASP A 266 25.43 1.73 17.74
N SER A 267 25.43 2.21 16.49
CA SER A 267 26.45 1.87 15.50
C SER A 267 27.57 2.89 15.63
N ASP A 268 28.26 2.88 16.76
CA ASP A 268 29.56 3.55 16.88
C ASP A 268 30.56 2.74 16.04
N VAL A 269 30.63 3.07 14.76
CA VAL A 269 31.65 2.55 13.84
C VAL A 269 32.97 3.23 14.20
N GLU A 270 33.64 2.71 15.20
CA GLU A 270 35.03 3.04 15.51
C GLU A 270 35.91 2.51 14.38
N ILE A 271 36.26 3.37 13.42
CA ILE A 271 37.18 3.07 12.32
C ILE A 271 38.60 3.02 12.89
N VAL A 272 38.96 1.89 13.52
CA VAL A 272 40.35 1.60 13.90
C VAL A 272 41.10 1.12 12.67
N ALA A 273 41.60 2.05 11.86
CA ALA A 273 42.51 1.76 10.76
C ALA A 273 43.92 1.50 11.32
N LYS A 274 44.29 0.24 11.51
CA LYS A 274 45.69 -0.17 11.70
C LYS A 274 46.36 -0.27 10.32
N PRO A 275 47.44 0.49 10.03
CA PRO A 275 48.20 0.31 8.81
C PRO A 275 49.02 -0.98 8.94
N SER A 276 48.85 -1.92 8.01
CA SER A 276 49.75 -3.06 7.86
C SER A 276 50.51 -2.91 6.55
N ASP A 277 51.80 -2.65 6.71
CA ASP A 277 52.81 -2.60 5.66
C ASP A 277 53.01 -4.00 5.09
N ALA A 278 52.30 -4.33 4.02
CA ALA A 278 52.58 -5.49 3.20
C ALA A 278 52.43 -5.13 1.73
N SER A 279 53.58 -4.87 1.09
CA SER A 279 53.71 -4.63 -0.33
C SER A 279 53.23 -5.85 -1.12
N GLY A 280 52.18 -5.68 -1.93
CA GLY A 280 51.69 -6.75 -2.78
C GLY A 280 50.39 -6.35 -3.49
N SER A 281 50.53 -5.50 -4.50
CA SER A 281 49.57 -5.14 -5.56
C SER A 281 48.24 -5.95 -5.58
N ARG A 282 47.32 -5.59 -4.69
CA ARG A 282 45.90 -5.99 -4.67
C ARG A 282 44.98 -4.78 -4.45
N SER A 283 45.48 -3.58 -4.75
CA SER A 283 44.83 -2.31 -4.41
C SER A 283 43.55 -2.03 -5.22
N GLY A 284 43.39 -2.62 -6.41
CA GLY A 284 42.21 -2.41 -7.24
C GLY A 284 40.91 -2.90 -6.59
N HIS A 285 40.96 -4.04 -5.88
CA HIS A 285 39.76 -4.61 -5.28
C HIS A 285 39.31 -3.85 -4.02
N ALA A 286 40.28 -3.34 -3.25
CA ALA A 286 40.01 -2.49 -2.09
C ALA A 286 39.43 -1.13 -2.50
N LEU A 287 39.87 -0.56 -3.64
CA LEU A 287 39.33 0.68 -4.17
C LEU A 287 37.87 0.52 -4.60
N LEU A 288 37.55 -0.54 -5.35
CA LEU A 288 36.17 -0.84 -5.76
C LEU A 288 35.26 -1.03 -4.56
N GLN A 289 35.70 -1.80 -3.55
CA GLN A 289 34.91 -2.02 -2.33
C GLN A 289 34.71 -0.73 -1.52
N ARG A 290 35.64 0.23 -1.62
CA ARG A 290 35.51 1.55 -0.99
C ARG A 290 34.54 2.45 -1.77
N MET A 291 34.52 2.37 -3.09
CA MET A 291 33.57 3.07 -3.94
C MET A 291 32.14 2.54 -3.75
N ASP A 292 31.94 1.23 -3.67
CA ASP A 292 30.62 0.63 -3.42
C ASP A 292 30.04 1.11 -2.08
N ARG A 293 30.87 1.19 -1.03
CA ARG A 293 30.47 1.74 0.27
C ARG A 293 30.13 3.23 0.20
N LEU A 294 30.84 3.99 -0.64
CA LEU A 294 30.59 5.42 -0.81
C LEU A 294 29.27 5.66 -1.56
N ILE A 295 29.02 4.89 -2.63
CA ILE A 295 27.75 4.93 -3.39
C ILE A 295 26.58 4.61 -2.45
N PHE A 296 26.69 3.53 -1.67
CA PHE A 296 25.66 3.16 -0.71
C PHE A 296 25.43 4.24 0.36
N ALA A 297 26.48 4.93 0.83
CA ALA A 297 26.34 6.03 1.78
C ALA A 297 25.66 7.26 1.16
N VAL A 298 25.98 7.60 -0.09
CA VAL A 298 25.36 8.73 -0.82
C VAL A 298 23.89 8.45 -1.12
N GLU A 299 23.55 7.22 -1.52
CA GLU A 299 22.16 6.81 -1.74
C GLU A 299 21.32 6.91 -0.45
N ASN A 300 21.84 6.41 0.67
CA ASN A 300 21.17 6.54 1.98
C ASN A 300 21.02 8.01 2.41
N LEU A 301 22.01 8.86 2.13
CA LEU A 301 21.94 10.28 2.44
C LEU A 301 20.88 11.00 1.58
N ALA A 302 20.82 10.70 0.28
CA ALA A 302 19.82 11.25 -0.62
C ALA A 302 18.41 10.79 -0.25
N GLU A 303 18.25 9.53 0.14
CA GLU A 303 16.97 9.01 0.63
C GLU A 303 16.56 9.69 1.95
N ALA A 304 17.48 9.85 2.90
CA ALA A 304 17.21 10.59 4.14
C ALA A 304 16.85 12.07 3.89
N GLN A 305 17.53 12.74 2.97
CA GLN A 305 17.20 14.11 2.55
C GLN A 305 15.83 14.17 1.88
N TRP A 306 15.47 13.19 1.06
CA TRP A 306 14.15 13.11 0.44
C TRP A 306 13.05 12.92 1.49
N TYR A 307 13.24 12.04 2.47
CA TYR A 307 12.30 11.88 3.58
C TYR A 307 12.18 13.16 4.42
N ALA A 308 13.29 13.85 4.70
CA ALA A 308 13.28 15.12 5.41
C ALA A 308 12.53 16.21 4.62
N ALA A 309 12.80 16.36 3.32
CA ALA A 309 12.12 17.31 2.45
C ALA A 309 10.63 16.99 2.29
N SER A 310 10.28 15.70 2.19
CA SER A 310 8.90 15.21 2.13
C SER A 310 8.17 15.49 3.44
N ALA A 311 8.80 15.23 4.59
CA ALA A 311 8.26 15.56 5.90
C ALA A 311 8.10 17.08 6.09
N CYS A 312 9.05 17.89 5.63
CA CYS A 312 8.95 19.35 5.63
C CYS A 312 7.83 19.85 4.71
N THR A 313 7.61 19.21 3.55
CA THR A 313 6.53 19.57 2.62
C THR A 313 5.17 19.18 3.19
N ALA A 314 5.06 17.99 3.79
CA ALA A 314 3.85 17.55 4.48
C ALA A 314 3.55 18.44 5.70
N SER A 315 4.57 18.84 6.46
CA SER A 315 4.43 19.79 7.58
C SER A 315 4.07 21.19 7.10
N GLY A 316 4.66 21.67 6.00
CA GLY A 316 4.33 22.94 5.36
C GLY A 316 2.90 22.96 4.81
N MET A 317 2.40 21.83 4.30
CA MET A 317 0.98 21.69 3.96
C MET A 317 0.08 21.72 5.20
N VAL A 318 0.50 21.12 6.33
CA VAL A 318 -0.24 21.18 7.60
C VAL A 318 -0.27 22.59 8.18
N VAL A 319 0.84 23.35 8.10
CA VAL A 319 0.91 24.75 8.52
C VAL A 319 0.09 25.64 7.57
N GLY A 320 0.15 25.39 6.25
CA GLY A 320 -0.67 26.09 5.27
C GLY A 320 -2.18 25.86 5.51
N THR A 321 -2.60 24.62 5.77
CA THR A 321 -3.99 24.31 6.09
C THR A 321 -4.42 24.85 7.46
N LEU A 322 -3.54 24.88 8.46
CA LEU A 322 -3.84 25.49 9.76
C LEU A 322 -3.96 27.02 9.67
N VAL A 323 -3.14 27.69 8.84
CA VAL A 323 -3.27 29.13 8.58
C VAL A 323 -4.56 29.44 7.82
N ASP A 324 -4.96 28.58 6.88
CA ASP A 324 -6.21 28.76 6.13
C ASP A 324 -7.47 28.43 6.98
N GLU A 325 -7.41 27.42 7.85
CA GLU A 325 -8.46 27.14 8.85
C GLU A 325 -8.57 28.25 9.92
N CYS A 326 -7.46 28.85 10.33
CA CYS A 326 -7.47 30.02 11.22
C CYS A 326 -8.09 31.26 10.56
N ASN A 327 -7.96 31.43 9.24
CA ASN A 327 -8.61 32.51 8.50
C ASN A 327 -10.11 32.24 8.25
N PHE A 328 -10.53 30.98 8.19
CA PHE A 328 -11.94 30.60 7.99
C PHE A 328 -12.78 30.67 9.27
N LEU A 329 -12.15 30.65 10.45
CA LEU A 329 -12.82 30.72 11.76
C LEU A 329 -13.15 32.14 12.24
N GLY A 330 -13.25 33.12 11.34
CA GLY A 330 -14.00 34.36 11.55
C GLY A 330 -13.88 34.96 12.95
N PHE A 331 -12.66 35.32 13.37
CA PHE A 331 -12.45 36.10 14.58
C PHE A 331 -12.80 37.57 14.30
N GLU A 332 -14.09 37.81 14.12
CA GLU A 332 -14.67 39.14 14.06
C GLU A 332 -14.85 39.63 15.51
N GLY A 333 -13.80 40.31 16.00
CA GLY A 333 -13.90 41.20 17.15
C GLY A 333 -13.03 40.83 18.35
N VAL A 334 -11.83 41.40 18.41
CA VAL A 334 -11.41 42.32 19.48
C VAL A 334 -10.47 43.34 18.85
N GLY A 335 -10.75 44.62 19.07
CA GLY A 335 -10.08 45.74 18.40
C GLY A 335 -8.57 45.77 18.64
N LEU A 336 -7.89 46.38 17.66
CA LEU A 336 -6.51 46.84 17.75
C LEU A 336 -6.28 47.59 19.06
N GLY A 337 -5.69 46.91 20.04
CA GLY A 337 -4.88 47.54 21.07
C GLY A 337 -3.46 47.63 20.53
N GLU A 338 -2.94 48.86 20.47
CA GLU A 338 -1.55 49.18 20.16
C GLU A 338 -0.61 48.42 21.11
N GLU A 339 0.02 47.32 20.67
CA GLU A 339 1.20 46.79 21.37
C GLU A 339 2.27 46.36 20.37
N ASP A 340 3.34 47.17 20.40
CA ASP A 340 4.72 46.99 19.99
C ASP A 340 5.05 46.29 18.66
N LYS A 341 5.49 47.15 17.74
CA LYS A 341 6.45 46.81 16.70
C LYS A 341 7.78 46.43 17.36
N GLU A 342 7.96 45.15 17.67
CA GLU A 342 9.32 44.61 17.67
C GLU A 342 9.73 44.42 16.20
N ASP A 343 10.43 45.44 15.70
CA ASP A 343 11.24 45.39 14.49
C ASP A 343 12.23 44.23 14.64
N THR A 344 11.82 43.05 14.20
CA THR A 344 12.71 41.91 14.09
C THR A 344 13.61 42.19 12.89
N ASP A 345 14.86 42.56 13.19
CA ASP A 345 15.96 42.86 12.27
C ASP A 345 16.09 41.74 11.22
N THR A 346 15.34 41.86 10.13
CA THR A 346 15.37 40.94 9.00
C THR A 346 16.73 40.99 8.31
N GLU A 347 17.46 42.10 8.49
CA GLU A 347 18.84 42.29 8.04
C GLU A 347 19.84 41.36 8.78
N ALA A 348 19.61 41.04 10.05
CA ALA A 348 20.47 40.14 10.82
C ALA A 348 20.37 38.68 10.32
N VAL A 349 19.16 38.26 9.95
CA VAL A 349 18.91 36.92 9.41
C VAL A 349 19.49 36.77 8.01
N GLU A 350 19.38 37.80 7.17
CA GLU A 350 20.03 37.79 5.85
C GLU A 350 21.56 37.78 5.94
N GLN A 351 22.14 38.43 6.96
CA GLN A 351 23.58 38.42 7.19
C GLN A 351 24.11 37.06 7.64
N GLU A 352 23.43 36.36 8.56
CA GLU A 352 23.81 34.98 8.95
C GLU A 352 23.72 34.00 7.78
N VAL A 353 22.68 34.12 6.94
CA VAL A 353 22.51 33.28 5.74
C VAL A 353 23.61 33.55 4.71
N ALA A 354 24.06 34.80 4.56
CA ALA A 354 25.16 35.16 3.68
C ALA A 354 26.51 34.63 4.19
N GLU A 355 26.72 34.62 5.50
CA GLU A 355 27.95 34.10 6.13
C GLU A 355 28.04 32.56 6.00
N LEU A 356 26.94 31.85 6.27
CA LEU A 356 26.82 30.40 6.06
C LEU A 356 27.05 29.98 4.60
N ARG A 357 26.57 30.78 3.64
CA ARG A 357 26.83 30.52 2.21
C ARG A 357 28.31 30.68 1.83
N LYS A 358 29.03 31.60 2.48
CA LYS A 358 30.49 31.75 2.28
C LYS A 358 31.27 30.58 2.86
N GLU A 359 30.90 30.12 4.05
CA GLU A 359 31.58 29.00 4.71
C GLU A 359 31.41 27.68 3.93
N ILE A 360 30.26 27.47 3.28
CA ILE A 360 30.01 26.27 2.46
C ILE A 360 30.74 26.32 1.12
N LEU A 361 30.97 27.52 0.56
CA LEU A 361 31.55 27.69 -0.78
C LEU A 361 33.07 27.90 -0.80
N GLU A 362 33.72 28.16 0.33
CA GLU A 362 35.19 28.14 0.42
C GLU A 362 35.69 26.75 0.85
N PRO A 363 36.33 25.98 -0.05
CA PRO A 363 36.96 24.73 0.33
C PRO A 363 38.10 25.04 1.30
N ARG A 364 38.05 24.44 2.51
CA ARG A 364 39.20 24.49 3.42
C ARG A 364 40.47 24.05 2.67
N PRO A 365 41.56 24.82 2.72
CA PRO A 365 42.82 24.39 2.14
C PRO A 365 43.23 23.09 2.84
N SER A 366 43.45 22.04 2.04
CA SER A 366 43.89 20.75 2.55
C SER A 366 45.33 20.86 3.01
N ASP A 367 45.57 20.76 4.31
CA ASP A 367 46.89 20.64 4.95
C ASP A 367 47.56 19.30 4.58
N ASN A 368 47.95 19.13 3.32
CA ASN A 368 48.72 17.99 2.83
C ASN A 368 49.87 18.50 1.94
N GLU A 369 50.74 19.31 2.53
CA GLU A 369 52.11 19.51 2.05
C GLU A 369 53.03 19.77 3.26
N MET A 370 53.51 18.70 3.89
CA MET A 370 54.74 18.65 4.68
C MET A 370 55.34 17.24 4.60
#